data_AF-X1NAA6-F1
#
_entry.id   AF-X1NAA6-F1
#
_cell.length_a   1.000
_cell.length_b   1.000
_cell.length_c   1.000
_cell.angle_alpha   90.00
_cell.angle_beta   90.00
_cell.angle_gamma   90.00
#
_symmetry.space_group_name_H-M   'P 1'
#
loop_
_entity.id
_entity.type
_entity.pdbx_description
1 polymer ?
#
loop_
_entity_poly.entity_id
_entity_poly.type
_entity_poly.pdbx_seq_one_letter_code
_entity_poly.pdbx_strand_id
1 'polypeptide(L)'
;MTIFTLMALTGCVYPIIFENKLTAMFFQAREPEQLYIFIIFIIGFAAVLTRIRGGLIILGITASMILYLVWGHYIPGLFGHVAFPNDFIATILYTDLDLGTFGFYNEVNCRLVSIFMVFAALLMASGLGDLFTAIATWLAGNTTGGPAKVAVFSSGMFGMLSGSPVANVAATGAFTIPLMKRIGYKPSMAASVEALASTGGNLMPPIMGIAAFLMAEILGIPYLRICLAALVPVFLWYFICFSSVHYYALREGIKKWRPSREEFMTVIKA
;
A
#
# COMPACT_ATOMS: atom_id res chain seq x y z
N MET A 1 -22.23 -13.69 -5.78
CA MET A 1 -20.81 -13.29 -5.85
C MET A 1 -20.43 -12.96 -7.29
N THR A 2 -20.63 -13.90 -8.21
CA THR A 2 -20.43 -13.70 -9.65
C THR A 2 -21.13 -12.45 -10.19
N ILE A 3 -22.37 -12.18 -9.75
CA ILE A 3 -23.15 -11.01 -10.20
C ILE A 3 -22.44 -9.68 -9.88
N PHE A 4 -21.99 -9.44 -8.65
CA PHE A 4 -21.33 -8.18 -8.30
C PHE A 4 -19.96 -8.00 -8.97
N THR A 5 -19.21 -9.10 -9.14
CA THR A 5 -17.96 -9.08 -9.90
C THR A 5 -18.24 -8.79 -11.38
N LEU A 6 -19.29 -9.38 -11.96
CA LEU A 6 -19.73 -9.06 -13.32
C LEU A 6 -20.16 -7.59 -13.45
N MET A 7 -20.85 -7.03 -12.45
CA MET A 7 -21.22 -5.61 -12.41
C MET A 7 -19.99 -4.68 -12.39
N ALA A 8 -18.97 -5.02 -11.61
CA ALA A 8 -17.71 -4.28 -11.62
C ALA A 8 -17.01 -4.39 -12.99
N LEU A 9 -16.97 -5.59 -13.57
CA LEU A 9 -16.38 -5.82 -14.89
C LEU A 9 -17.13 -5.09 -16.01
N THR A 10 -18.46 -4.99 -15.95
CA THR A 10 -19.24 -4.24 -16.96
C THR A 10 -18.84 -2.78 -17.02
N GLY A 11 -18.54 -2.15 -15.88
CA GLY A 11 -18.01 -0.78 -15.85
C GLY A 11 -16.59 -0.65 -16.40
N CYS A 12 -15.78 -1.70 -16.36
CA CYS A 12 -14.45 -1.67 -16.99
C CYS A 12 -14.51 -1.94 -18.50
N VAL A 13 -15.49 -2.72 -18.95
CA VAL A 13 -15.62 -3.13 -20.36
C VAL A 13 -16.31 -2.06 -21.21
N TYR A 14 -17.22 -1.26 -20.64
CA TYR A 14 -17.95 -0.25 -21.41
C TYR A 14 -17.05 0.77 -22.12
N PRO A 15 -16.04 1.40 -21.46
CA PRO A 15 -15.17 2.36 -22.15
C PRO A 15 -14.36 1.74 -23.29
N ILE A 16 -14.05 0.44 -23.20
CA ILE A 16 -13.29 -0.29 -24.22
C ILE A 16 -14.14 -0.56 -25.45
N ILE A 17 -15.39 -0.99 -25.28
CA ILE A 17 -16.29 -1.28 -26.41
C ILE A 17 -16.77 0.00 -27.08
N PHE A 18 -17.05 1.04 -26.29
CA PHE A 18 -17.65 2.29 -26.78
C PHE A 18 -16.64 3.44 -26.88
N GLU A 19 -15.35 3.13 -27.03
CA GLU A 19 -14.26 4.12 -27.12
C GLU A 19 -14.57 5.20 -28.16
N ASN A 20 -14.86 4.79 -29.41
CA ASN A 20 -15.19 5.72 -30.50
C ASN A 20 -16.35 6.67 -30.16
N LYS A 21 -17.36 6.18 -29.41
CA LYS A 21 -18.52 6.97 -29.00
C LYS A 21 -18.14 7.95 -27.89
N LEU A 22 -17.36 7.51 -26.90
CA LEU A 22 -16.87 8.35 -25.83
C LEU A 22 -15.94 9.44 -26.35
N THR A 23 -15.03 9.13 -27.27
CA THR A 23 -14.15 10.12 -27.92
C THR A 23 -14.96 11.17 -28.67
N ALA A 24 -16.00 10.76 -29.41
CA ALA A 24 -16.90 11.69 -30.10
C ALA A 24 -17.66 12.63 -29.13
N MET A 25 -17.87 12.20 -27.88
CA MET A 25 -18.49 13.00 -26.82
C MET A 25 -17.47 13.73 -25.93
N PHE A 26 -16.18 13.73 -26.31
CA PHE A 26 -15.09 14.26 -25.47
C PHE A 26 -15.12 13.70 -24.03
N PHE A 27 -15.48 12.42 -23.91
CA PHE A 27 -15.60 11.70 -22.64
C PHE A 27 -16.61 12.30 -21.65
N GLN A 28 -17.54 13.12 -22.12
CA GLN A 28 -18.64 13.62 -21.29
C GLN A 28 -19.76 12.58 -21.18
N ALA A 29 -20.26 12.38 -19.97
CA ALA A 29 -21.35 11.46 -19.67
C ALA A 29 -22.72 12.10 -20.00
N ARG A 30 -22.97 12.34 -21.31
CA ARG A 30 -24.18 13.02 -21.80
C ARG A 30 -25.40 12.11 -21.90
N GLU A 31 -25.21 10.80 -21.96
CA GLU A 31 -26.31 9.85 -22.14
C GLU A 31 -26.70 9.17 -20.82
N PRO A 32 -28.01 8.93 -20.58
CA PRO A 32 -28.48 8.24 -19.38
C PRO A 32 -27.85 6.86 -19.17
N GLU A 33 -27.51 6.16 -20.26
CA GLU A 33 -26.86 4.84 -20.21
C GLU A 33 -25.52 4.87 -19.43
N GLN A 34 -24.75 5.96 -19.56
CA GLN A 34 -23.45 6.10 -18.92
C GLN A 34 -23.60 6.24 -17.40
N LEU A 35 -24.65 6.96 -16.96
CA LEU A 35 -24.99 7.08 -15.55
C LEU A 35 -25.40 5.72 -14.95
N TYR A 36 -26.22 4.93 -15.65
CA TYR A 36 -26.60 3.60 -15.18
C TYR A 36 -25.40 2.66 -15.07
N ILE A 37 -24.51 2.68 -16.06
CA ILE A 37 -23.30 1.86 -16.07
C ILE A 37 -22.36 2.25 -14.94
N PHE A 38 -22.21 3.56 -14.68
CA PHE A 38 -21.44 4.05 -13.55
C PHE A 38 -22.02 3.61 -12.20
N ILE A 39 -23.35 3.68 -12.03
CA ILE A 39 -24.01 3.19 -10.80
C ILE A 39 -23.77 1.70 -10.61
N ILE A 40 -23.93 0.90 -11.68
CA ILE A 40 -23.67 -0.54 -11.67
C ILE A 40 -22.21 -0.83 -11.30
N PHE A 41 -21.28 -0.07 -11.89
CA PHE A 41 -19.85 -0.17 -11.60
C PHE A 41 -19.56 0.11 -10.13
N ILE A 42 -20.05 1.22 -9.58
CA ILE A 42 -19.85 1.57 -8.16
C ILE A 42 -20.43 0.52 -7.23
N ILE A 43 -21.63 0.00 -7.51
CA ILE A 43 -22.24 -1.04 -6.67
C ILE A 43 -21.41 -2.32 -6.71
N GLY A 44 -20.96 -2.74 -7.90
CA GLY A 44 -20.07 -3.87 -8.08
C GLY A 44 -18.75 -3.68 -7.33
N PHE A 45 -18.13 -2.51 -7.48
CA PHE A 45 -16.86 -2.15 -6.86
C PHE A 45 -16.96 -2.09 -5.33
N ALA A 46 -18.02 -1.47 -4.80
CA ALA A 46 -18.32 -1.44 -3.37
C ALA A 46 -18.45 -2.85 -2.79
N ALA A 47 -19.16 -3.75 -3.48
CA ALA A 47 -19.30 -5.14 -3.06
C ALA A 47 -17.95 -5.88 -3.03
N VAL A 48 -17.05 -5.60 -3.98
CA VAL A 48 -15.68 -6.12 -3.97
C VAL A 48 -14.89 -5.56 -2.78
N LEU A 49 -14.97 -4.25 -2.51
CA LEU A 49 -14.28 -3.62 -1.38
C LEU A 49 -14.69 -4.22 -0.03
N THR A 50 -15.97 -4.57 0.17
CA THR A 50 -16.41 -5.20 1.44
C THR A 50 -15.70 -6.52 1.75
N ARG A 51 -15.05 -7.15 0.77
CA ARG A 51 -14.34 -8.43 0.91
C ARG A 51 -12.86 -8.27 1.20
N ILE A 52 -12.31 -7.07 1.00
CA ILE A 52 -10.91 -6.76 1.29
C ILE A 52 -10.78 -6.40 2.77
N ARG A 53 -9.73 -6.88 3.45
CA ARG A 53 -9.44 -6.47 4.84
C ARG A 53 -9.26 -4.96 4.89
N GLY A 54 -10.04 -4.28 5.74
CA GLY A 54 -10.06 -2.81 5.82
C GLY A 54 -10.86 -2.14 4.70
N GLY A 55 -11.44 -2.89 3.76
CA GLY A 55 -12.18 -2.32 2.63
C GLY A 55 -13.52 -1.67 3.02
N LEU A 56 -14.09 -1.98 4.19
CA LEU A 56 -15.23 -1.23 4.74
C LEU A 56 -14.85 0.21 5.10
N ILE A 57 -13.61 0.46 5.54
CA ILE A 57 -13.12 1.81 5.83
C ILE A 57 -12.98 2.59 4.51
N ILE A 58 -12.36 1.97 3.51
CA ILE A 58 -12.23 2.56 2.16
C ILE A 58 -13.62 2.85 1.59
N LEU A 59 -14.55 1.90 1.66
CA LEU A 59 -15.93 2.09 1.21
C LEU A 59 -16.63 3.23 1.95
N GLY A 60 -16.45 3.34 3.27
CA GLY A 60 -17.02 4.44 4.05
C GLY A 60 -16.48 5.81 3.62
N ILE A 61 -15.17 5.91 3.37
CA ILE A 61 -14.54 7.14 2.87
C ILE A 61 -15.07 7.45 1.46
N THR A 62 -15.01 6.50 0.53
CA THR A 62 -15.49 6.70 -0.85
C THR A 62 -16.97 7.08 -0.89
N ALA A 63 -17.82 6.37 -0.13
CA ALA A 63 -19.24 6.69 -0.03
C ALA A 63 -19.42 8.11 0.52
N SER A 64 -18.75 8.49 1.60
CA SER A 64 -18.88 9.85 2.16
C SER A 64 -18.44 10.94 1.19
N MET A 65 -17.40 10.72 0.39
CA MET A 65 -16.97 11.68 -0.64
C MET A 65 -17.97 11.79 -1.80
N ILE A 66 -18.57 10.67 -2.24
CA ILE A 66 -19.63 10.70 -3.26
C ILE A 66 -20.89 11.38 -2.72
N LEU A 67 -21.28 11.09 -1.49
CA LEU A 67 -22.39 11.74 -0.80
C LEU A 67 -22.16 13.25 -0.71
N TYR A 68 -20.93 13.66 -0.36
CA TYR A 68 -20.54 15.06 -0.36
C TYR A 68 -20.65 15.68 -1.75
N LEU A 69 -20.15 15.02 -2.79
CA LEU A 69 -20.25 15.55 -4.16
C LEU A 69 -21.70 15.73 -4.65
N VAL A 70 -22.62 14.86 -4.24
CA VAL A 70 -24.04 14.91 -4.65
C VAL A 70 -24.85 15.89 -3.79
N TRP A 71 -24.57 15.97 -2.49
CA TRP A 71 -25.39 16.70 -1.52
C TRP A 71 -24.69 17.85 -0.79
N GLY A 72 -23.43 18.13 -1.11
CA GLY A 72 -22.65 19.19 -0.48
C GLY A 72 -23.16 20.59 -0.79
N HIS A 73 -24.04 20.77 -1.78
CA HIS A 73 -24.74 22.03 -2.04
C HIS A 73 -25.79 22.40 -0.98
N TYR A 74 -26.21 21.45 -0.16
CA TYR A 74 -27.06 21.73 1.00
C TYR A 74 -26.28 22.16 2.24
N ILE A 75 -24.94 22.05 2.24
CA ILE A 75 -24.10 22.43 3.38
C ILE A 75 -23.88 23.95 3.37
N PRO A 76 -24.32 24.70 4.40
CA PRO A 76 -24.11 26.14 4.44
C PRO A 76 -22.65 26.50 4.80
N GLY A 77 -22.19 27.66 4.33
CA GLY A 77 -20.89 28.22 4.69
C GLY A 77 -19.73 27.70 3.82
N LEU A 78 -18.53 27.71 4.39
CA LEU A 78 -17.28 27.46 3.66
C LEU A 78 -17.16 26.04 3.09
N PHE A 79 -17.86 25.08 3.68
CA PHE A 79 -17.80 23.67 3.30
C PHE A 79 -18.84 23.26 2.24
N GLY A 80 -19.74 24.17 1.85
CA GLY A 80 -20.69 23.93 0.76
C GLY A 80 -20.09 24.16 -0.62
N HIS A 81 -20.67 23.54 -1.64
CA HIS A 81 -20.33 23.80 -3.04
C HIS A 81 -21.59 24.09 -3.88
N VAL A 82 -21.41 24.49 -5.14
CA VAL A 82 -22.54 24.68 -6.06
C VAL A 82 -23.18 23.36 -6.45
N ALA A 83 -24.48 23.35 -6.77
CA ALA A 83 -25.14 22.15 -7.25
C ALA A 83 -24.55 21.74 -8.62
N PHE A 84 -24.16 20.47 -8.75
CA PHE A 84 -23.67 19.91 -10.00
C PHE A 84 -24.77 19.11 -10.68
N PRO A 85 -24.91 19.21 -12.02
CA PRO A 85 -25.86 18.39 -12.75
C PRO A 85 -25.37 16.93 -12.83
N ASN A 86 -26.30 15.99 -12.96
CA ASN A 86 -26.01 14.55 -12.84
C ASN A 86 -25.04 14.03 -13.92
N ASP A 87 -25.09 14.61 -15.11
CA ASP A 87 -24.17 14.35 -16.22
C ASP A 87 -22.74 14.80 -15.89
N PHE A 88 -22.57 15.96 -15.24
CA PHE A 88 -21.27 16.41 -14.75
C PHE A 88 -20.72 15.45 -13.68
N ILE A 89 -21.54 15.06 -12.70
CA ILE A 89 -21.14 14.13 -11.64
C ILE A 89 -20.71 12.78 -12.23
N ALA A 90 -21.48 12.23 -13.17
CA ALA A 90 -21.14 10.98 -13.85
C ALA A 90 -19.85 11.12 -14.67
N THR A 91 -19.63 12.28 -15.30
CA THR A 91 -18.40 12.56 -16.06
C THR A 91 -17.18 12.51 -15.13
N ILE A 92 -17.16 13.34 -14.08
CA ILE A 92 -15.97 13.48 -13.22
C ILE A 92 -15.66 12.24 -12.38
N LEU A 93 -16.64 11.38 -12.12
CA LEU A 93 -16.41 10.14 -11.35
C LEU A 93 -16.04 8.96 -12.25
N TYR A 94 -16.45 8.95 -13.52
CA TYR A 94 -16.35 7.76 -14.37
C TYR A 94 -15.49 7.99 -15.61
N THR A 95 -15.93 8.86 -16.52
CA THR A 95 -15.38 8.96 -17.88
C THR A 95 -14.32 10.03 -18.05
N ASP A 96 -14.22 10.99 -17.13
CA ASP A 96 -13.22 12.04 -17.17
C ASP A 96 -11.79 11.46 -17.18
N LEU A 97 -10.94 11.99 -18.05
CA LEU A 97 -9.60 11.46 -18.29
C LEU A 97 -8.56 11.89 -17.24
N ASP A 98 -8.88 12.88 -16.40
CA ASP A 98 -7.99 13.32 -15.33
C ASP A 98 -8.50 12.83 -13.96
N LEU A 99 -9.76 13.17 -13.63
CA LEU A 99 -10.38 12.92 -12.33
C LEU A 99 -11.18 11.63 -12.27
N GLY A 100 -11.62 11.12 -13.42
CA GLY A 100 -12.48 9.94 -13.50
C GLY A 100 -11.75 8.65 -13.13
N THR A 101 -12.54 7.60 -12.91
CA THR A 101 -12.02 6.28 -12.49
C THR A 101 -10.96 5.72 -13.46
N PHE A 102 -11.10 5.98 -14.76
CA PHE A 102 -10.15 5.53 -15.78
C PHE A 102 -9.13 6.58 -16.20
N GLY A 103 -9.09 7.72 -15.51
CA GLY A 103 -8.20 8.83 -15.82
C GLY A 103 -6.77 8.63 -15.33
N PHE A 104 -6.10 9.76 -15.07
CA PHE A 104 -4.70 9.86 -14.66
C PHE A 104 -4.24 8.78 -13.65
N TYR A 105 -4.98 8.56 -12.57
CA TYR A 105 -4.61 7.58 -11.56
C TYR A 105 -4.58 6.14 -12.09
N ASN A 106 -5.52 5.77 -12.96
CA ASN A 106 -5.55 4.46 -13.59
C ASN A 106 -4.41 4.31 -14.61
N GLU A 107 -4.13 5.36 -15.39
CA GLU A 107 -3.00 5.37 -16.32
C GLU A 107 -1.68 5.06 -15.61
N VAL A 108 -1.38 5.78 -14.51
CA VAL A 108 -0.16 5.56 -13.71
C VAL A 108 -0.09 4.13 -13.17
N ASN A 109 -1.23 3.61 -12.71
CA ASN A 109 -1.30 2.24 -12.22
C ASN A 109 -0.96 1.21 -13.32
N CYS A 110 -1.55 1.34 -14.50
CA CYS A 110 -1.31 0.42 -15.62
C CYS A 110 0.11 0.54 -16.20
N ARG A 111 0.62 1.76 -16.36
CA ARG A 111 1.89 2.03 -17.06
C ARG A 111 3.12 1.86 -16.18
N LEU A 112 3.03 2.23 -14.90
CA LEU A 112 4.18 2.27 -14.00
C LEU A 112 4.05 1.23 -12.89
N VAL A 113 2.99 1.30 -12.08
CA VAL A 113 2.84 0.49 -10.86
C VAL A 113 2.75 -1.02 -11.17
N SER A 114 2.00 -1.39 -12.21
CA SER A 114 1.74 -2.81 -12.54
C SER A 114 3.01 -3.60 -12.83
N ILE A 115 3.99 -3.01 -13.52
CA ILE A 115 5.27 -3.68 -13.84
C ILE A 115 6.05 -3.97 -12.55
N PHE A 116 6.11 -3.00 -11.63
CA PHE A 116 6.76 -3.18 -10.33
C PHE A 116 6.03 -4.20 -9.46
N MET A 117 4.70 -4.27 -9.50
CA MET A 117 3.93 -5.29 -8.78
C MET A 117 4.18 -6.70 -9.30
N VAL A 118 4.25 -6.89 -10.63
CA VAL A 118 4.59 -8.20 -11.22
C VAL A 118 6.01 -8.60 -10.82
N PHE A 119 6.96 -7.67 -10.91
CA PHE A 119 8.33 -7.91 -10.47
C PHE A 119 8.42 -8.23 -8.97
N ALA A 120 7.71 -7.49 -8.13
CA ALA A 120 7.61 -7.75 -6.69
C ALA A 120 7.06 -9.16 -6.41
N ALA A 121 5.99 -9.55 -7.10
CA ALA A 121 5.38 -10.87 -6.95
C ALA A 121 6.35 -12.00 -7.36
N LEU A 122 7.11 -11.81 -8.45
CA LEU A 122 8.15 -12.76 -8.87
C LEU A 122 9.28 -12.87 -7.83
N LEU A 123 9.76 -11.75 -7.30
CA LEU A 123 10.78 -11.74 -6.26
C LEU A 123 10.29 -12.41 -4.97
N MET A 124 9.06 -12.12 -4.54
CA MET A 124 8.46 -12.79 -3.38
C MET A 124 8.30 -14.29 -3.61
N ALA A 125 7.84 -14.71 -4.79
CA ALA A 125 7.71 -16.12 -5.14
C ALA A 125 9.05 -16.88 -5.22
N SER A 126 10.16 -16.17 -5.45
CA SER A 126 11.50 -16.76 -5.50
C SER A 126 12.10 -17.12 -4.12
N GLY A 127 11.42 -16.80 -3.01
CA GLY A 127 11.93 -17.01 -1.65
C GLY A 127 12.90 -15.91 -1.18
N LEU A 128 12.92 -14.77 -1.86
CA LEU A 128 13.82 -13.68 -1.54
C LEU A 128 13.52 -13.04 -0.16
N GLY A 129 12.25 -13.08 0.28
CA GLY A 129 11.85 -12.63 1.62
C GLY A 129 12.54 -13.44 2.73
N ASP A 130 12.59 -14.76 2.57
CA ASP A 130 13.21 -15.68 3.52
C ASP A 130 14.73 -15.47 3.54
N LEU A 131 15.33 -15.26 2.35
CA LEU A 131 16.75 -14.91 2.22
C LEU A 131 17.07 -13.62 2.98
N PHE A 132 16.26 -12.59 2.86
CA PHE A 132 16.47 -11.31 3.55
C PHE A 132 16.37 -11.45 5.07
N THR A 133 15.41 -12.24 5.54
CA THR A 133 15.28 -12.53 6.97
C THR A 133 16.47 -13.35 7.49
N ALA A 134 16.98 -14.28 6.69
CA ALA A 134 18.19 -15.05 7.01
C ALA A 134 19.44 -14.18 7.06
N ILE A 135 19.63 -13.28 6.09
CA ILE A 135 20.73 -12.30 6.05
C ILE A 135 20.66 -11.38 7.28
N ALA A 136 19.49 -10.82 7.57
CA ALA A 136 19.28 -9.98 8.74
C ALA A 136 19.61 -10.73 10.04
N THR A 137 19.16 -11.98 10.16
CA THR A 137 19.45 -12.87 11.29
C THR A 137 20.94 -13.13 11.44
N TRP A 138 21.64 -13.38 10.33
CA TRP A 138 23.09 -13.60 10.32
C TRP A 138 23.87 -12.35 10.73
N LEU A 139 23.50 -11.17 10.20
CA LEU A 139 24.17 -9.90 10.49
C LEU A 139 23.95 -9.42 11.92
N ALA A 140 22.71 -9.50 12.42
CA ALA A 140 22.31 -8.80 13.64
C ALA A 140 21.92 -9.72 14.81
N GLY A 141 21.66 -11.01 14.56
CA GLY A 141 21.10 -11.94 15.55
C GLY A 141 21.95 -12.08 16.82
N ASN A 142 23.27 -12.25 16.67
CA ASN A 142 24.22 -12.45 17.79
C ASN A 142 24.61 -11.16 18.54
N THR A 143 23.89 -10.06 18.32
CA THR A 143 24.16 -8.78 19.01
C THR A 143 23.22 -8.57 20.19
N THR A 144 23.55 -7.63 21.07
CA THR A 144 22.65 -7.22 22.17
C THR A 144 21.36 -6.67 21.57
N GLY A 145 20.23 -7.23 21.98
CA GLY A 145 18.92 -6.94 21.41
C GLY A 145 18.69 -7.52 20.00
N GLY A 146 19.47 -8.53 19.61
CA GLY A 146 19.53 -9.12 18.26
C GLY A 146 18.19 -9.22 17.52
N PRO A 147 17.14 -9.87 18.04
CA PRO A 147 15.87 -10.02 17.33
C PRO A 147 15.22 -8.71 16.89
N ALA A 148 15.32 -7.66 17.70
CA ALA A 148 14.73 -6.37 17.34
C ALA A 148 15.51 -5.70 16.20
N LYS A 149 16.84 -5.91 16.15
CA LYS A 149 17.66 -5.43 15.03
C LYS A 149 17.41 -6.26 13.77
N VAL A 150 17.22 -7.58 13.93
CA VAL A 150 16.80 -8.46 12.83
C VAL A 150 15.48 -7.96 12.26
N ALA A 151 14.50 -7.66 13.10
CA ALA A 151 13.22 -7.08 12.69
C ALA A 151 13.40 -5.78 11.88
N VAL A 152 14.22 -4.84 12.39
CA VAL A 152 14.49 -3.58 11.68
C VAL A 152 15.10 -3.82 10.30
N PHE A 153 16.09 -4.70 10.19
CA PHE A 153 16.74 -5.01 8.91
C PHE A 153 15.83 -5.80 7.97
N SER A 154 15.17 -6.87 8.45
CA SER A 154 14.30 -7.70 7.63
C SER A 154 13.09 -6.93 7.12
N SER A 155 12.45 -6.11 7.96
CA SER A 155 11.35 -5.24 7.51
C SER A 155 11.84 -4.18 6.52
N GLY A 156 13.06 -3.65 6.67
CA GLY A 156 13.65 -2.75 5.68
C GLY A 156 13.82 -3.42 4.32
N MET A 157 14.42 -4.61 4.31
CA MET A 157 14.65 -5.35 3.07
C MET A 157 13.35 -5.87 2.44
N PHE A 158 12.42 -6.38 3.24
CA PHE A 158 11.11 -6.81 2.76
C PHE A 158 10.25 -5.61 2.31
N GLY A 159 10.43 -4.44 2.94
CA GLY A 159 9.81 -3.18 2.53
C GLY A 159 10.22 -2.73 1.11
N MET A 160 11.46 -3.02 0.70
CA MET A 160 11.93 -2.81 -0.68
C MET A 160 11.07 -3.54 -1.70
N LEU A 161 10.47 -4.68 -1.31
CA LEU A 161 9.69 -5.56 -2.18
C LEU A 161 8.19 -5.28 -2.08
N SER A 162 7.68 -5.15 -0.87
CA SER A 162 6.23 -5.12 -0.65
C SER A 162 5.63 -3.73 -0.87
N GLY A 163 6.41 -2.66 -0.62
CA GLY A 163 5.90 -1.29 -0.59
C GLY A 163 4.74 -1.08 0.39
N SER A 164 4.52 -2.01 1.33
CA SER A 164 3.31 -2.09 2.14
C SER A 164 3.65 -2.46 3.59
N PRO A 165 3.43 -1.54 4.55
CA PRO A 165 3.68 -1.79 5.97
C PRO A 165 2.82 -2.95 6.50
N VAL A 166 1.59 -3.09 6.00
CA VAL A 166 0.68 -4.17 6.44
C VAL A 166 1.19 -5.53 5.96
N ALA A 167 1.68 -5.61 4.71
CA ALA A 167 2.28 -6.83 4.19
C ALA A 167 3.59 -7.15 4.92
N ASN A 168 4.42 -6.14 5.22
CA ASN A 168 5.62 -6.31 6.03
C ASN A 168 5.31 -6.92 7.39
N VAL A 169 4.42 -6.31 8.18
CA VAL A 169 4.08 -6.84 9.52
C VAL A 169 3.51 -8.26 9.42
N ALA A 170 2.74 -8.56 8.37
CA ALA A 170 2.21 -9.91 8.16
C ALA A 170 3.30 -10.94 7.86
N ALA A 171 4.34 -10.57 7.11
CA ALA A 171 5.45 -11.45 6.76
C ALA A 171 6.52 -11.52 7.87
N THR A 172 7.17 -10.40 8.19
CA THR A 172 8.27 -10.36 9.16
C THR A 172 7.78 -10.45 10.59
N GLY A 173 6.65 -9.79 10.90
CA GLY A 173 6.11 -9.70 12.26
C GLY A 173 5.63 -11.02 12.86
N ALA A 174 5.18 -11.95 12.00
CA ALA A 174 4.77 -13.29 12.42
C ALA A 174 5.90 -14.05 13.13
N PHE A 175 7.15 -13.80 12.73
CA PHE A 175 8.33 -14.41 13.31
C PHE A 175 9.03 -13.50 14.35
N THR A 176 9.21 -12.22 14.04
CA THR A 176 10.02 -11.31 14.86
C THR A 176 9.33 -10.95 16.18
N ILE A 177 8.00 -10.81 16.21
CA ILE A 177 7.26 -10.45 17.43
C ILE A 177 7.34 -11.57 18.48
N PRO A 178 7.01 -12.84 18.17
CA PRO A 178 7.20 -13.94 19.12
C PRO A 178 8.65 -14.10 19.55
N LEU A 179 9.61 -13.94 18.64
CA LEU A 179 11.03 -14.05 18.95
C LEU A 179 11.48 -12.96 19.95
N MET A 180 11.13 -11.70 19.70
CA MET A 180 11.42 -10.60 20.63
C MET A 180 10.85 -10.89 22.02
N LYS A 181 9.59 -11.36 22.10
CA LYS A 181 8.96 -11.72 23.37
C LYS A 181 9.71 -12.83 24.12
N ARG A 182 10.15 -13.90 23.42
CA ARG A 182 10.91 -15.01 24.02
C ARG A 182 12.23 -14.56 24.67
N ILE A 183 12.82 -13.48 24.17
CA ILE A 183 14.13 -12.97 24.64
C ILE A 183 13.98 -11.90 25.73
N GLY A 184 12.74 -11.53 26.06
CA GLY A 184 12.43 -10.64 27.18
C GLY A 184 11.97 -9.24 26.78
N TYR A 185 11.69 -8.98 25.49
CA TYR A 185 11.03 -7.73 25.12
C TYR A 185 9.57 -7.75 25.60
N LYS A 186 9.11 -6.60 26.13
CA LYS A 186 7.70 -6.40 26.45
C LYS A 186 6.84 -6.57 25.18
N PRO A 187 5.66 -7.21 25.27
CA PRO A 187 4.77 -7.40 24.11
C PRO A 187 4.45 -6.13 23.34
N SER A 188 4.23 -5.01 24.05
CA SER A 188 3.99 -3.70 23.45
C SER A 188 5.21 -3.21 22.67
N MET A 189 6.41 -3.29 23.25
CA MET A 189 7.65 -2.88 22.59
C MET A 189 7.92 -3.71 21.34
N ALA A 190 7.73 -5.04 21.40
CA ALA A 190 7.91 -5.92 20.24
C ALA A 190 6.98 -5.53 19.08
N ALA A 191 5.70 -5.24 19.38
CA ALA A 191 4.74 -4.79 18.38
C ALA A 191 5.09 -3.39 17.82
N SER A 192 5.53 -2.46 18.68
CA SER A 192 5.94 -1.11 18.26
C SER A 192 7.16 -1.12 17.37
N VAL A 193 8.17 -1.93 17.67
CA VAL A 193 9.38 -2.08 16.83
C VAL A 193 9.01 -2.58 15.44
N GLU A 194 8.23 -3.65 15.38
CA GLU A 194 7.81 -4.24 14.11
C GLU A 194 6.96 -3.26 13.28
N ALA A 195 6.02 -2.57 13.93
CA ALA A 195 5.17 -1.57 13.27
C ALA A 195 6.01 -0.43 12.68
N LEU A 196 6.91 0.17 13.47
CA LEU A 196 7.76 1.28 13.01
C LEU A 196 8.74 0.87 11.91
N ALA A 197 9.37 -0.30 12.05
CA ALA A 197 10.28 -0.84 11.04
C ALA A 197 9.54 -1.12 9.72
N SER A 198 8.30 -1.61 9.81
CA SER A 198 7.45 -1.89 8.66
C SER A 198 6.92 -0.63 7.99
N THR A 199 6.60 0.42 8.74
CA THR A 199 6.20 1.73 8.18
C THR A 199 7.28 2.32 7.27
N GLY A 200 8.56 2.13 7.61
CA GLY A 200 9.68 2.55 6.77
C GLY A 200 9.70 1.93 5.37
N GLY A 201 9.03 0.77 5.19
CA GLY A 201 8.93 0.09 3.89
C GLY A 201 8.22 0.92 2.82
N ASN A 202 7.33 1.84 3.21
CA ASN A 202 6.72 2.79 2.27
C ASN A 202 7.72 3.77 1.64
N LEU A 203 8.87 3.98 2.29
CA LEU A 203 9.89 4.92 1.83
C LEU A 203 11.05 4.19 1.15
N MET A 204 11.29 2.93 1.52
CA MET A 204 12.46 2.18 1.08
C MET A 204 12.40 1.83 -0.43
N PRO A 205 13.37 2.29 -1.25
CA PRO A 205 13.49 1.90 -2.66
C PRO A 205 13.80 0.40 -2.83
N PRO A 206 13.48 -0.24 -3.98
CA PRO A 206 13.10 0.36 -5.26
C PRO A 206 11.60 0.31 -5.58
N ILE A 207 10.74 -0.30 -4.76
CA ILE A 207 9.29 -0.33 -5.03
C ILE A 207 8.58 0.78 -4.25
N MET A 208 8.94 1.00 -2.99
CA MET A 208 8.36 2.04 -2.13
C MET A 208 6.82 1.94 -2.05
N GLY A 209 6.16 2.86 -1.35
CA GLY A 209 4.71 2.97 -1.33
C GLY A 209 4.17 3.64 -2.59
N ILE A 210 2.87 3.44 -2.87
CA ILE A 210 2.20 3.94 -4.10
C ILE A 210 2.35 5.46 -4.30
N ALA A 211 2.48 6.21 -3.21
CA ALA A 211 2.69 7.66 -3.23
C ALA A 211 3.95 8.09 -3.98
N ALA A 212 5.01 7.27 -4.01
CA ALA A 212 6.24 7.58 -4.74
C ALA A 212 6.03 7.54 -6.26
N PHE A 213 5.21 6.61 -6.75
CA PHE A 213 4.84 6.54 -8.17
C PHE A 213 3.98 7.73 -8.58
N LEU A 214 3.00 8.11 -7.76
CA LEU A 214 2.18 9.30 -8.00
C LEU A 214 3.03 10.58 -7.99
N MET A 215 4.00 10.67 -7.08
CA MET A 215 4.93 11.80 -7.03
C MET A 215 5.78 11.90 -8.31
N ALA A 216 6.22 10.77 -8.88
CA ALA A 216 6.98 10.75 -10.13
C ALA A 216 6.17 11.33 -11.27
N GLU A 217 4.90 10.92 -11.37
CA GLU A 217 4.01 11.35 -12.42
C GLU A 217 3.63 12.83 -12.27
N ILE A 218 3.21 13.25 -11.07
CA ILE A 218 2.80 14.64 -10.80
C ILE A 218 3.96 15.61 -11.04
N LEU A 219 5.18 15.24 -10.65
CA LEU A 219 6.37 16.09 -10.84
C LEU A 219 6.95 15.99 -12.26
N GLY A 220 6.53 15.02 -13.07
CA GLY A 220 7.08 14.76 -14.40
C GLY A 220 8.58 14.39 -14.37
N ILE A 221 9.06 13.79 -13.27
CA ILE A 221 10.47 13.39 -13.13
C ILE A 221 10.62 11.87 -13.13
N PRO A 222 11.76 11.32 -13.60
CA PRO A 222 11.98 9.88 -13.56
C PRO A 222 11.87 9.32 -12.13
N TYR A 223 11.15 8.21 -11.95
CA TYR A 223 10.96 7.53 -10.66
C TYR A 223 12.29 7.27 -9.92
N LEU A 224 13.34 6.93 -10.64
CA LEU A 224 14.68 6.72 -10.06
C LEU A 224 15.21 7.97 -9.33
N ARG A 225 14.87 9.19 -9.77
CA ARG A 225 15.25 10.42 -9.05
C ARG A 225 14.58 10.50 -7.69
N ILE A 226 13.33 10.06 -7.58
CA ILE A 226 12.60 9.98 -6.31
C ILE A 226 13.22 8.92 -5.41
N CYS A 227 13.59 7.75 -5.95
CA CYS A 227 14.31 6.74 -5.19
C CYS A 227 15.62 7.28 -4.62
N LEU A 228 16.42 7.98 -5.43
CA LEU A 228 17.67 8.59 -4.99
C LEU A 228 17.46 9.64 -3.91
N ALA A 229 16.43 10.48 -4.05
CA ALA A 229 16.06 11.47 -3.04
C ALA A 229 15.61 10.81 -1.72
N ALA A 230 14.96 9.64 -1.80
CA ALA A 230 14.48 8.90 -0.64
C ALA A 230 15.58 8.16 0.14
N LEU A 231 16.78 7.97 -0.42
CA LEU A 231 17.86 7.23 0.26
C LEU A 231 18.25 7.85 1.61
N VAL A 232 18.37 9.17 1.67
CA VAL A 232 18.73 9.89 2.90
C VAL A 232 17.65 9.73 3.99
N PRO A 233 16.36 10.07 3.76
CA PRO A 233 15.34 9.94 4.79
C PRO A 233 15.13 8.48 5.23
N VAL A 234 15.23 7.53 4.30
CA VAL A 234 15.11 6.10 4.61
C VAL A 234 16.27 5.62 5.48
N PHE A 235 17.50 5.99 5.11
CA PHE A 235 18.67 5.65 5.92
C PHE A 235 18.52 6.19 7.35
N LEU A 236 18.12 7.46 7.49
CA LEU A 236 17.89 8.08 8.80
C LEU A 236 16.78 7.37 9.57
N TRP A 237 15.68 7.00 8.92
CA TRP A 237 14.58 6.24 9.55
C TRP A 237 15.08 4.93 10.16
N TYR A 238 15.73 4.09 9.35
CA TYR A 238 16.22 2.80 9.81
C TYR A 238 17.38 2.93 10.80
N PHE A 239 18.23 3.95 10.67
CA PHE A 239 19.29 4.25 11.63
C PHE A 239 18.72 4.61 13.01
N ILE A 240 17.69 5.46 13.05
CA ILE A 240 17.00 5.84 14.29
C ILE A 240 16.29 4.64 14.90
N CYS A 241 15.58 3.83 14.10
CA CYS A 241 14.95 2.60 14.57
C CYS A 241 15.99 1.64 15.17
N PHE A 242 17.09 1.39 14.45
CA PHE A 242 18.17 0.50 14.90
C PHE A 242 18.82 0.99 16.20
N SER A 243 19.13 2.29 16.28
CA SER A 243 19.72 2.90 17.46
C SER A 243 18.78 2.82 18.66
N SER A 244 17.49 3.10 18.45
CA SER A 244 16.47 3.05 19.49
C SER A 244 16.32 1.66 20.09
N VAL A 245 16.25 0.62 19.26
CA VAL A 245 16.17 -0.76 19.76
C VAL A 245 17.46 -1.20 20.45
N HIS A 246 18.61 -0.70 19.99
CA HIS A 246 19.89 -1.02 20.61
C HIS A 246 20.00 -0.43 22.02
N TYR A 247 19.71 0.85 22.20
CA TYR A 247 19.77 1.50 23.51
C TYR A 247 18.68 0.99 24.45
N TYR A 248 17.49 0.65 23.94
CA TYR A 248 16.45 0.00 24.72
C TYR A 248 16.93 -1.36 25.27
N ALA A 249 17.53 -2.19 24.42
CA ALA A 249 18.06 -3.49 24.82
C ALA A 249 19.16 -3.38 25.88
N LEU A 250 20.01 -2.36 25.80
CA LEU A 250 21.05 -2.08 26.81
C LEU A 250 20.42 -1.65 28.13
N ARG A 251 19.44 -0.74 28.11
CA ARG A 251 18.76 -0.24 29.31
C ARG A 251 18.02 -1.35 30.05
N GLU A 252 17.33 -2.22 29.33
CA GLU A 252 16.52 -3.31 29.92
C GLU A 252 17.35 -4.60 30.16
N GLY A 253 18.66 -4.59 29.88
CA GLY A 253 19.53 -5.74 30.13
C GLY A 253 19.20 -6.98 29.28
N ILE A 254 18.67 -6.79 28.06
CA ILE A 254 18.26 -7.88 27.18
C ILE A 254 19.49 -8.64 26.69
N LYS A 255 19.51 -9.96 26.94
CA LYS A 255 20.65 -10.83 26.61
C LYS A 255 20.83 -10.99 25.10
N LYS A 256 22.05 -11.37 24.70
CA LYS A 256 22.35 -11.74 23.32
C LYS A 256 21.55 -12.99 22.94
N TRP A 257 21.03 -12.98 21.73
CA TRP A 257 20.39 -14.14 21.13
C TRP A 257 21.41 -14.86 20.24
N ARG A 258 21.61 -16.16 20.44
CA ARG A 258 22.31 -16.97 19.45
C ARG A 258 21.28 -17.90 18.80
N PRO A 259 20.91 -17.69 17.53
CA PRO A 259 20.00 -18.60 16.85
C PRO A 259 20.59 -20.01 16.88
N SER A 260 19.81 -20.99 17.34
CA SER A 260 20.16 -22.40 17.15
C SER A 260 20.06 -22.75 15.66
N ARG A 261 20.69 -23.85 15.23
CA ARG A 261 20.60 -24.30 13.84
C ARG A 261 19.14 -24.56 13.44
N GLU A 262 18.32 -25.09 14.34
CA GLU A 262 16.89 -25.29 14.11
C GLU A 262 16.13 -23.96 13.99
N GLU A 263 16.38 -22.99 14.89
CA GLU A 263 15.73 -21.67 14.81
C GLU A 263 16.09 -20.94 13.51
N PHE A 264 17.33 -21.05 13.05
CA PHE A 264 17.76 -20.49 11.75
C PHE A 264 17.06 -21.17 10.57
N MET A 265 16.86 -22.49 10.64
CA MET A 265 16.11 -23.23 9.61
C MET A 265 14.60 -22.92 9.64
N THR A 266 14.04 -22.56 10.80
CA THR A 266 12.66 -22.07 10.90
C THR A 266 12.52 -20.69 10.25
N VAL A 267 13.51 -19.81 10.38
CA VAL A 267 13.53 -18.48 9.74
C VAL A 267 13.52 -18.58 8.21
N ILE A 268 14.21 -19.58 7.65
CA ILE A 268 14.30 -19.78 6.19
C ILE A 268 13.05 -20.46 5.62
N LYS A 269 12.22 -21.09 6.45
CA LYS A 269 11.05 -21.87 6.02
C LYS A 269 9.70 -21.21 6.35
N ALA A 270 9.71 -20.01 6.92
CA ALA A 270 8.53 -19.29 7.40
C ALA A 270 8.15 -18.18 6.43
#